data_AF-A0A9N9JPZ2-F1
#
_entry.id   AF-A0A9N9JPZ2-F1
#
_cell.length_a   1.000
_cell.length_b   1.000
_cell.length_c   1.000
_cell.angle_alpha   90.00
_cell.angle_beta   90.00
_cell.angle_gamma   90.00
#
_symmetry.space_group_name_H-M   'P 1'
#
loop_
_entity.id
_entity.type
_entity.pdbx_description
1 polymer ?
#
loop_
_entity_poly.entity_id
_entity_poly.type
_entity_poly.pdbx_seq_one_letter_code
_entity_poly.pdbx_strand_id
1 'polypeptide(L)'
;FETTLTDLAAVVDDVLKENVRRNLFILNNQLHNNEKFQHKAYVKVLDWTTQLSSDFTPPYDYIVATDCIYSLDLIPYFVKWLYDLSSDKSVIVCGMERRDPIVIDNFLNECKEKYSFNISKIPVNKLKKILKKIDNLSDEKLTQ
;
A
#
# COMPACT_ATOMS: atom_id res chain seq x y z
N PHE A 1 -5.21 -12.10 7.69
CA PHE A 1 -4.95 -11.07 6.66
C PHE A 1 -3.74 -11.50 5.85
N GLU A 2 -3.85 -11.40 4.54
CA GLU A 2 -2.78 -11.73 3.60
C GLU A 2 -2.29 -10.44 2.94
N THR A 3 -0.98 -10.24 2.90
CA THR A 3 -0.37 -9.00 2.40
C THR A 3 0.78 -9.34 1.47
N THR A 4 0.85 -8.67 0.32
CA THR A 4 2.00 -8.74 -0.59
C THR A 4 2.71 -7.40 -0.55
N LEU A 5 3.98 -7.39 -0.14
CA LEU A 5 4.84 -6.21 -0.15
C LEU A 5 5.71 -6.26 -1.41
N THR A 6 5.82 -5.12 -2.08
CA THR A 6 6.47 -5.07 -3.40
C THR A 6 7.35 -3.85 -3.56
N ASP A 7 8.46 -4.02 -4.26
CA ASP A 7 9.36 -2.95 -4.69
C ASP A 7 10.27 -3.49 -5.82
N LEU A 8 11.24 -2.69 -6.27
CA LEU A 8 12.30 -3.13 -7.17
C LEU A 8 13.15 -4.24 -6.54
N ALA A 9 13.81 -5.04 -7.39
CA ALA A 9 14.56 -6.22 -6.97
C ALA A 9 15.59 -5.93 -5.87
N ALA A 10 16.37 -4.85 -6.01
CA ALA A 10 17.36 -4.46 -5.01
C ALA A 10 16.73 -4.20 -3.62
N VAL A 11 15.60 -3.50 -3.57
CA VAL A 11 14.91 -3.20 -2.30
C VAL A 11 14.27 -4.46 -1.71
N VAL A 12 13.73 -5.33 -2.56
CA VAL A 12 13.18 -6.62 -2.15
C VAL A 12 14.24 -7.50 -1.49
N ASP A 13 15.38 -7.64 -2.15
CA ASP A 13 16.46 -8.54 -1.74
C ASP A 13 17.23 -8.02 -0.52
N ASP A 14 17.53 -6.73 -0.50
CA ASP A 14 18.40 -6.15 0.52
C ASP A 14 17.64 -5.70 1.78
N VAL A 15 16.35 -5.38 1.67
CA VAL A 15 15.58 -4.72 2.75
C VAL A 15 14.28 -5.44 3.09
N LEU A 16 13.36 -5.60 2.13
CA LEU A 16 11.99 -6.00 2.44
C LEU A 16 11.90 -7.43 2.97
N LYS A 17 12.63 -8.38 2.37
CA LYS A 17 12.61 -9.79 2.82
C LYS A 17 12.95 -9.91 4.30
N GLU A 18 14.01 -9.25 4.74
CA GLU A 18 14.45 -9.33 6.14
C GLU A 18 13.50 -8.59 7.08
N ASN A 19 13.00 -7.42 6.68
CA ASN A 19 12.02 -6.67 7.47
C ASN A 19 10.72 -7.46 7.67
N VAL A 20 10.21 -8.09 6.61
CA VAL A 20 9.02 -8.94 6.70
C VAL A 20 9.29 -10.15 7.56
N ARG A 21 10.41 -10.85 7.37
CA ARG A 21 10.76 -12.03 8.17
C ARG A 21 10.78 -11.72 9.67
N ARG A 22 11.43 -10.62 10.07
CA ARG A 22 11.55 -10.20 11.48
C ARG A 22 10.19 -9.80 12.07
N ASN A 23 9.48 -8.89 11.40
CA ASN A 23 8.25 -8.32 11.96
C ASN A 23 7.09 -9.31 11.91
N LEU A 24 7.01 -10.16 10.88
CA LEU A 24 5.98 -11.20 10.80
C LEU A 24 6.14 -12.23 11.92
N PHE A 25 7.38 -12.59 12.26
CA PHE A 25 7.66 -13.46 13.40
C PHE A 25 7.18 -12.85 14.72
N ILE A 26 7.49 -11.57 14.95
CA ILE A 26 7.05 -10.84 16.16
C ILE A 26 5.52 -10.78 16.23
N LEU A 27 4.87 -10.36 15.14
CA LEU A 27 3.41 -10.22 15.07
C LEU A 27 2.70 -11.55 15.32
N ASN A 28 3.17 -12.63 14.70
CA ASN A 28 2.56 -13.94 14.90
C ASN A 28 2.82 -14.50 16.31
N ASN A 29 3.97 -14.21 16.91
CA ASN A 29 4.23 -14.62 18.29
C ASN A 29 3.38 -13.85 19.32
N GLN A 30 3.05 -12.59 19.06
CA GLN A 30 2.12 -11.84 19.92
C GLN A 30 0.69 -12.40 19.87
N LEU A 31 0.36 -13.21 18.86
CA LEU A 31 -0.96 -13.81 18.67
C LEU A 31 -1.06 -15.26 19.17
N HIS A 32 -0.07 -15.78 19.89
CA HIS A 32 0.01 -17.18 20.35
C HIS A 32 -1.23 -17.70 21.10
N ASN A 33 -2.11 -16.83 21.62
CA ASN A 33 -3.36 -17.24 22.27
C ASN A 33 -4.56 -17.42 21.30
N ASN A 34 -4.40 -17.19 19.99
CA ASN A 34 -5.46 -17.32 18.99
C ASN A 34 -4.95 -18.01 17.71
N GLU A 35 -4.83 -19.35 17.74
CA GLU A 35 -4.40 -20.19 16.61
C GLU A 35 -5.18 -19.95 15.29
N LYS A 36 -6.36 -19.32 15.36
CA LYS A 36 -7.19 -18.99 14.19
C LYS A 36 -6.70 -17.82 13.34
N PHE A 37 -5.79 -16.98 13.84
CA PHE A 37 -5.37 -15.76 13.13
C PHE A 37 -3.86 -15.67 12.99
N GLN A 38 -3.31 -16.30 11.95
CA GLN A 38 -1.93 -16.07 11.53
C GLN A 38 -1.88 -15.00 10.43
N HIS A 39 -1.01 -14.00 10.59
CA HIS A 39 -0.71 -13.07 9.51
C HIS A 39 0.14 -13.78 8.46
N LYS A 40 -0.19 -13.53 7.19
CA LYS A 40 0.61 -13.97 6.04
C LYS A 40 1.12 -12.74 5.31
N ALA A 41 2.43 -12.68 5.11
CA ALA A 41 3.05 -11.65 4.30
C ALA A 41 3.99 -12.29 3.29
N TYR A 42 3.90 -11.85 2.04
CA TYR A 42 4.79 -12.24 0.96
C TYR A 42 5.56 -11.03 0.47
N VAL A 43 6.74 -11.27 -0.10
CA VAL A 43 7.56 -10.23 -0.73
C VAL A 43 7.76 -10.61 -2.20
N LYS A 44 7.45 -9.69 -3.10
CA LYS A 44 7.57 -9.89 -4.55
C LYS A 44 8.21 -8.68 -5.21
N VAL A 45 8.97 -8.92 -6.26
CA VAL A 45 9.48 -7.82 -7.11
C VAL A 45 8.33 -7.27 -7.94
N LEU A 46 8.21 -5.96 -7.99
CA LEU A 46 7.27 -5.26 -8.86
C LEU A 46 7.95 -4.01 -9.41
N ASP A 47 8.39 -4.11 -10.66
CA ASP A 47 8.88 -2.98 -11.45
C ASP A 47 7.73 -2.48 -12.33
N TRP A 48 7.29 -1.24 -12.09
CA TRP A 48 6.15 -0.67 -12.80
C TRP A 48 6.32 -0.65 -14.33
N THR A 49 7.56 -0.57 -14.80
CA THR A 49 7.86 -0.49 -16.24
C THR A 49 7.69 -1.83 -16.96
N THR A 50 7.50 -2.91 -16.20
CA THR A 50 7.32 -4.28 -16.71
C THR A 50 5.84 -4.66 -16.83
N GLN A 51 5.57 -5.77 -17.51
CA GLN A 51 4.22 -6.32 -17.61
C GLN A 51 3.84 -7.08 -16.34
N LEU A 52 2.53 -7.19 -16.09
CA LEU A 52 1.99 -7.95 -14.96
C LEU A 52 2.46 -9.41 -15.03
N SER A 53 3.25 -9.81 -14.03
CA SER A 53 3.65 -11.21 -13.84
C SER A 53 2.45 -12.06 -13.39
N SER A 54 2.43 -13.34 -13.79
CA SER A 54 1.51 -14.35 -13.26
C SER A 54 1.64 -14.59 -11.76
N ASP A 55 2.68 -14.05 -11.12
CA ASP A 55 2.89 -14.17 -9.68
C ASP A 55 1.87 -13.36 -8.87
N PHE A 56 1.17 -12.39 -9.47
CA PHE A 56 0.15 -11.60 -8.79
C PHE A 56 -1.23 -12.22 -8.97
N THR A 57 -2.07 -12.11 -7.94
CA THR A 57 -3.43 -12.66 -7.93
C THR A 57 -4.45 -11.55 -7.73
N PRO A 58 -4.61 -10.64 -8.70
CA PRO A 58 -5.63 -9.60 -8.63
C PRO A 58 -7.05 -10.19 -8.70
N PRO A 59 -8.08 -9.43 -8.27
CA PRO A 59 -7.97 -8.10 -7.70
C PRO A 59 -7.59 -8.11 -6.21
N TYR A 60 -6.84 -7.10 -5.79
CA TYR A 60 -6.55 -6.86 -4.38
C TYR A 60 -7.65 -6.03 -3.72
N ASP A 61 -8.09 -6.39 -2.53
CA ASP A 61 -9.09 -5.61 -1.77
C ASP A 61 -8.57 -4.21 -1.43
N TYR A 62 -7.29 -4.12 -1.07
CA TYR A 62 -6.60 -2.90 -0.72
C TYR A 62 -5.28 -2.80 -1.44
N ILE A 63 -4.99 -1.62 -1.99
CA ILE A 63 -3.67 -1.26 -2.51
C ILE A 63 -3.20 -0.02 -1.75
N VAL A 64 -2.01 -0.10 -1.15
CA VAL A 64 -1.43 1.00 -0.38
C VAL A 64 -0.11 1.41 -1.01
N ALA A 65 0.03 2.69 -1.30
CA ALA A 65 1.23 3.28 -1.86
C ALA A 65 1.61 4.52 -1.07
N THR A 66 2.86 4.61 -0.61
CA THR A 66 3.35 5.76 0.16
C THR A 66 4.61 6.30 -0.49
N ASP A 67 4.61 7.60 -0.80
CA ASP A 67 5.71 8.31 -1.46
C ASP A 67 6.15 7.69 -2.81
N CYS A 68 5.19 7.14 -3.55
CA CYS A 68 5.39 6.55 -4.88
C CYS A 68 5.27 7.57 -6.03
N ILE A 69 4.74 8.76 -5.78
CA ILE A 69 4.44 9.78 -6.82
C ILE A 69 5.51 10.88 -6.77
N TYR A 70 6.57 10.71 -7.56
CA TYR A 70 7.70 11.65 -7.58
C TYR A 70 8.33 11.87 -8.97
N SER A 71 7.98 11.06 -9.97
CA SER A 71 8.52 11.17 -11.34
C SER A 71 7.40 11.13 -12.36
N LEU A 72 7.39 12.09 -13.31
CA LEU A 72 6.39 12.15 -14.39
C LEU A 72 6.44 10.91 -15.28
N ASP A 73 7.64 10.43 -15.59
CA ASP A 73 7.86 9.31 -16.52
C ASP A 73 7.30 7.99 -15.99
N LEU A 74 7.21 7.85 -14.67
CA LEU A 74 6.70 6.64 -14.01
C LEU A 74 5.17 6.65 -13.83
N ILE A 75 4.51 7.79 -13.97
CA ILE A 75 3.05 7.90 -13.73
C ILE A 75 2.24 6.96 -14.61
N PRO A 76 2.44 6.90 -15.95
CA PRO A 76 1.61 6.05 -16.81
C PRO A 76 1.71 4.57 -16.43
N TYR A 77 2.92 4.14 -16.04
CA TYR A 77 3.18 2.77 -15.59
C TYR A 77 2.53 2.50 -14.24
N PHE A 78 2.75 3.38 -13.26
CA PHE A 78 2.21 3.21 -11.92
C PHE A 78 0.68 3.17 -11.91
N VAL A 79 0.02 4.08 -12.63
CA VAL A 79 -1.45 4.12 -12.72
C VAL A 79 -2.00 2.87 -13.42
N LYS A 80 -1.31 2.37 -14.46
CA LYS A 80 -1.68 1.10 -15.10
C LYS A 80 -1.64 -0.06 -14.09
N TRP A 81 -0.59 -0.14 -13.27
CA TRP A 81 -0.48 -1.16 -12.24
C TRP A 81 -1.58 -1.06 -11.18
N LEU A 82 -1.93 0.16 -10.74
CA LEU A 82 -3.08 0.37 -9.86
C LEU A 82 -4.36 -0.19 -10.46
N TYR A 83 -4.59 0.05 -11.76
CA TYR A 83 -5.76 -0.45 -12.47
C TYR A 83 -5.75 -1.97 -12.60
N ASP A 84 -4.68 -2.56 -13.14
CA ASP A 84 -4.53 -4.00 -13.36
C ASP A 84 -4.65 -4.82 -12.07
N LEU A 85 -4.21 -4.26 -10.93
CA LEU A 85 -4.25 -4.93 -9.64
C LEU A 85 -5.59 -4.75 -8.90
N SER A 86 -6.49 -3.92 -9.41
CA SER A 86 -7.72 -3.51 -8.73
C SER A 86 -9.00 -4.04 -9.40
N SER A 87 -10.10 -3.85 -8.70
CA SER A 87 -11.48 -4.02 -9.18
C SER A 87 -12.32 -2.81 -8.76
N ASP A 88 -13.57 -2.79 -9.17
CA ASP A 88 -14.58 -1.81 -8.74
C ASP A 88 -14.80 -1.76 -7.22
N LYS A 89 -14.43 -2.83 -6.49
CA LYS A 89 -14.52 -2.95 -5.04
C LYS A 89 -13.23 -2.63 -4.31
N SER A 90 -12.12 -2.51 -5.03
CA SER A 90 -10.80 -2.27 -4.44
C SER A 90 -10.69 -0.85 -3.87
N VAL A 91 -10.01 -0.73 -2.72
CA VAL A 91 -9.70 0.57 -2.12
C VAL A 91 -8.22 0.86 -2.28
N ILE A 92 -7.90 1.91 -3.02
CA ILE A 92 -6.52 2.38 -3.22
C ILE A 92 -6.27 3.56 -2.30
N VAL A 93 -5.24 3.46 -1.46
CA VAL A 93 -4.83 4.53 -0.52
C VAL A 93 -3.43 4.99 -0.88
N CYS A 94 -3.32 6.23 -1.36
CA CYS A 94 -2.04 6.87 -1.66
C CYS A 94 -1.69 7.91 -0.60
N GLY A 95 -0.62 7.66 0.16
CA GLY A 95 0.06 8.67 0.98
C GLY A 95 1.11 9.38 0.15
N MET A 96 1.07 10.72 0.09
CA MET A 96 2.03 11.49 -0.69
C MET A 96 2.30 12.85 -0.08
N GLU A 97 3.55 13.32 -0.18
CA GLU A 97 3.94 14.70 0.09
C GLU A 97 3.76 15.58 -1.16
N ARG A 98 3.16 16.77 -1.01
CA ARG A 98 2.98 17.71 -2.13
C ARG A 98 4.28 18.48 -2.44
N ARG A 99 5.23 17.80 -3.08
CA ARG A 99 6.54 18.38 -3.47
C ARG A 99 6.47 19.16 -4.78
N ASP A 100 5.90 18.56 -5.82
CA ASP A 100 5.72 19.17 -7.13
C ASP A 100 4.24 19.08 -7.55
N PRO A 101 3.53 20.23 -7.68
CA PRO A 101 2.16 20.25 -8.16
C PRO A 101 1.97 19.59 -9.53
N ILE A 102 2.91 19.74 -10.46
CA ILE A 102 2.79 19.22 -11.83
C ILE A 102 2.74 17.69 -11.81
N VAL A 103 3.64 17.06 -11.06
CA VAL A 103 3.68 15.59 -10.91
C VAL A 103 2.37 15.07 -10.34
N ILE A 104 1.87 15.72 -9.29
CA ILE A 104 0.65 15.28 -8.60
C ILE A 104 -0.58 15.49 -9.46
N ASP A 105 -0.70 16.66 -10.09
CA ASP A 105 -1.85 16.96 -10.93
C ASP A 105 -1.85 16.04 -12.17
N ASN A 106 -0.68 15.71 -12.74
CA ASN A 106 -0.58 14.72 -13.81
C ASN A 106 -0.99 13.31 -13.36
N PHE A 107 -0.57 12.87 -12.18
CA PHE A 107 -0.97 11.58 -11.61
C PHE A 107 -2.49 11.51 -11.42
N LEU A 108 -3.10 12.55 -10.84
CA LEU A 108 -4.54 12.62 -10.63
C LEU A 108 -5.32 12.64 -11.95
N ASN A 109 -4.80 13.32 -12.97
CA ASN A 109 -5.41 13.37 -14.30
C ASN A 109 -5.31 12.02 -15.00
N GLU A 110 -4.14 11.37 -15.01
CA GLU A 110 -3.96 10.03 -15.61
C GLU A 110 -4.93 9.01 -14.97
N CYS A 111 -5.07 9.04 -13.64
CA CYS A 111 -6.03 8.20 -12.92
C CYS A 111 -7.49 8.43 -13.37
N LYS A 112 -7.91 9.69 -13.55
CA LYS A 112 -9.30 10.03 -13.92
C LYS A 112 -9.58 9.81 -15.39
N GLU A 113 -8.77 10.37 -16.26
CA GLU A 113 -9.06 10.46 -17.69
C GLU A 113 -8.85 9.11 -18.38
N LYS A 114 -7.83 8.34 -17.97
CA LYS A 114 -7.48 7.08 -18.65
C LYS A 114 -8.15 5.85 -18.05
N TYR A 115 -8.34 5.84 -16.73
CA TYR A 115 -8.84 4.67 -15.99
C TYR A 115 -10.11 4.94 -15.18
N SER A 116 -10.65 6.17 -15.23
CA SER A 116 -11.92 6.54 -14.58
C SER A 116 -11.97 6.27 -13.07
N PHE A 117 -10.84 6.39 -12.37
CA PHE A 117 -10.82 6.27 -10.92
C PHE A 117 -11.64 7.38 -10.25
N ASN A 118 -12.44 7.00 -9.25
CA ASN A 118 -13.08 7.96 -8.35
C ASN A 118 -12.07 8.38 -7.25
N ILE A 119 -11.58 9.61 -7.34
CA ILE A 119 -10.53 10.11 -6.44
C ILE A 119 -11.11 11.12 -5.46
N SER A 120 -10.84 10.90 -4.17
CA SER A 120 -11.17 11.86 -3.11
C SER A 120 -9.99 12.08 -2.16
N LYS A 121 -9.76 13.33 -1.78
CA LYS A 121 -8.77 13.67 -0.75
C LYS A 121 -9.38 13.46 0.62
N ILE A 122 -8.71 12.67 1.47
CA ILE A 122 -9.10 12.55 2.88
C ILE A 122 -8.79 13.87 3.60
N PRO A 123 -9.79 14.54 4.21
CA PRO A 123 -9.55 15.78 4.93
C PRO A 123 -8.61 15.58 6.12
N VAL A 124 -7.68 16.52 6.32
CA VAL A 124 -6.68 16.46 7.40
C VAL A 124 -7.33 16.28 8.78
N ASN A 125 -8.46 16.96 9.03
CA ASN A 125 -9.18 16.82 10.30
C ASN A 125 -9.76 15.42 10.52
N LYS A 126 -10.16 14.72 9.44
CA LYS A 126 -10.61 13.34 9.50
C LYS A 126 -9.44 12.41 9.82
N LEU A 127 -8.29 12.64 9.17
CA LEU A 127 -7.06 11.89 9.46
C LEU A 127 -6.63 12.07 10.92
N LYS A 128 -6.59 13.31 11.44
CA LYS A 128 -6.27 13.60 12.85
C LYS A 128 -7.20 12.86 13.82
N LYS A 129 -8.51 12.79 13.53
CA LYS A 129 -9.47 12.05 14.36
C LYS A 129 -9.21 10.54 14.34
N ILE A 130 -8.86 9.98 13.18
CA ILE A 130 -8.52 8.56 13.05
C ILE A 130 -7.26 8.24 13.85
N LEU A 131 -6.20 9.06 13.72
CA LEU A 131 -4.95 8.86 14.45
C LEU A 131 -5.16 8.90 15.96
N LYS A 132 -5.87 9.91 16.48
CA LYS A 132 -6.23 9.99 17.91
C LYS A 132 -6.96 8.74 18.40
N LYS A 133 -7.84 8.17 17.56
CA LYS A 133 -8.56 6.93 17.93
C LYS A 133 -7.62 5.73 17.98
N ILE A 134 -6.63 5.66 17.08
CA ILE A 134 -5.62 4.59 17.08
C ILE A 134 -4.73 4.70 18.32
N ASP A 135 -4.25 5.91 18.65
CA ASP A 135 -3.40 6.15 19.82
C ASP A 135 -4.11 5.71 21.12
N ASN A 136 -5.39 6.09 21.27
CA ASN A 136 -6.20 5.67 22.42
C ASN A 136 -6.38 4.14 22.48
N LEU A 137 -6.46 3.45 21.33
CA LEU A 137 -6.57 1.98 21.28
C LEU A 137 -5.25 1.28 21.61
N SER A 138 -4.09 1.92 21.37
CA SER A 138 -2.80 1.38 21.80
C SER A 138 -2.56 1.56 23.30
N ASP A 139 -3.03 2.65 23.89
CA ASP A 139 -2.88 2.92 25.33
C ASP A 139 -3.75 1.98 26.18
N GLU A 140 -4.98 1.67 25.75
CA GLU A 140 -5.87 0.73 26.47
C GLU A 140 -5.31 -0.70 26.54
N LYS A 141 -4.48 -1.11 25.57
CA LYS A 141 -3.84 -2.44 25.53
C LYS A 141 -2.61 -2.58 26.44
N LEU A 142 -2.08 -1.48 26.98
CA LEU A 142 -0.95 -1.49 27.93
C LEU A 142 -1.40 -1.51 29.40
N THR A 143 -2.70 -1.38 29.65
CA THR A 143 -3.32 -1.36 30.99
C THR A 143 -4.14 -2.63 31.34
N GLN A 144 -4.11 -3.66 30.49
CA GLN A 144 -4.69 -4.99 30.75
C GLN A 144 -3.61 -6.06 30.73
#